data_AF-B0FFS7-F1
#
_entry.id   AF-B0FFS7-F1
#
_cell.length_a   1.000
_cell.length_b   1.000
_cell.length_c   1.000
_cell.angle_alpha   90.00
_cell.angle_beta   90.00
_cell.angle_gamma   90.00
#
_symmetry.space_group_name_H-M   'P 1'
#
loop_
_entity.id
_entity.type
_entity.pdbx_description
1 polymer ?
#
loop_
_entity_poly.entity_id
_entity_poly.type
_entity_poly.pdbx_seq_one_letter_code
_entity_poly.pdbx_strand_id
1 'polypeptide(L)'
;MAQWWQILLGLWAVLPTLAGDKLLSVCMNSKRHKQEPGPEDELYQEVVPNGQEEQRVWGVPLCQEDCEDWWRACHSSLTCKSNWLHGWDWSEEKKHCPAHEPCLPFSYHFPTPDDLCEKIWNNTFKASPERRNSGRCLQKWFEPTLSNPNVEVALHFAGSALAPQLSYTLPAFSLCLLFHP
;
A
#
# COMPACT_ATOMS: atom_id res chain seq x y z
N MET A 1 15.58 -0.14 47.34
CA MET A 1 14.93 0.76 46.36
C MET A 1 15.73 0.87 45.05
N ALA A 2 16.33 -0.23 44.56
CA ALA A 2 17.22 -0.23 43.38
C ALA A 2 16.82 -1.28 42.32
N GLN A 3 15.59 -1.81 42.38
CA GLN A 3 15.07 -2.76 41.37
C GLN A 3 14.04 -2.12 40.44
N TRP A 4 13.39 -1.03 40.88
CA TRP A 4 12.26 -0.40 40.19
C TRP A 4 12.70 0.42 38.96
N TRP A 5 13.89 1.02 39.00
CA TRP A 5 14.45 1.78 37.87
C TRP A 5 14.81 0.89 36.67
N GLN A 6 15.27 -0.34 36.93
CA GLN A 6 15.55 -1.34 35.89
C GLN A 6 14.27 -1.85 35.21
N ILE A 7 13.18 -1.98 35.99
CA ILE A 7 11.87 -2.37 35.46
C ILE A 7 11.28 -1.25 34.59
N LEU A 8 11.43 0.01 35.00
CA LEU A 8 10.98 1.18 34.22
C LEU A 8 11.76 1.34 32.90
N LEU A 9 13.08 1.09 32.91
CA LEU A 9 13.91 1.07 31.70
C LEU A 9 13.55 -0.10 30.76
N GLY A 10 13.27 -1.29 31.32
CA GLY A 10 12.84 -2.46 30.56
C GLY A 10 11.47 -2.27 29.89
N LEU A 11 10.52 -1.60 30.55
CA LEU A 11 9.20 -1.31 29.97
C LEU A 11 9.26 -0.27 28.84
N TRP A 12 10.22 0.66 28.84
CA TRP A 12 10.34 1.69 27.80
C TRP A 12 10.94 1.16 26.49
N ALA A 13 11.73 0.09 26.54
CA ALA A 13 12.30 -0.55 25.35
C ALA A 13 11.29 -1.46 24.60
N VAL A 14 10.23 -1.92 25.26
CA VAL A 14 9.26 -2.88 24.70
C VAL A 14 8.10 -2.20 23.97
N LEU A 15 7.76 -0.95 24.32
CA LEU A 15 6.63 -0.26 23.69
C LEU A 15 6.84 0.12 22.20
N PRO A 16 8.03 0.57 21.73
CA PRO A 16 8.18 1.00 20.35
C PRO A 16 8.10 -0.16 19.35
N THR A 17 8.53 -1.36 19.72
CA THR A 17 8.54 -2.53 18.82
C THR A 17 7.15 -3.05 18.49
N LEU A 18 6.17 -2.88 19.39
CA LEU A 18 4.85 -3.51 19.26
C LEU A 18 3.93 -2.86 18.20
N ALA A 19 4.20 -1.63 17.76
CA ALA A 19 3.31 -0.91 16.83
C ALA A 19 3.58 -1.22 15.35
N GLY A 20 4.82 -1.57 14.98
CA GLY A 20 5.22 -1.86 13.59
C GLY A 20 4.73 -3.22 13.09
N ASP A 21 4.64 -4.19 14.00
CA ASP A 21 4.22 -5.57 13.70
C ASP A 21 2.78 -5.65 13.15
N LYS A 22 1.95 -4.62 13.38
CA LYS A 22 0.56 -4.60 12.94
C LYS A 22 0.36 -4.29 11.45
N LEU A 23 1.38 -3.77 10.77
CA LEU A 23 1.33 -3.40 9.34
C LEU A 23 2.05 -4.39 8.42
N LEU A 24 2.77 -5.36 8.98
CA LEU A 24 3.58 -6.32 8.25
C LEU A 24 2.91 -7.69 8.25
N SER A 25 3.05 -8.43 7.14
CA SER A 25 2.52 -9.79 7.01
C SER A 25 1.01 -9.89 7.34
N VAL A 26 0.21 -8.96 6.83
CA VAL A 26 -1.24 -8.91 7.00
C VAL A 26 -1.96 -8.91 5.65
N CYS A 27 -3.19 -9.42 5.63
CA CYS A 27 -4.10 -9.29 4.49
C CYS A 27 -5.08 -8.14 4.71
N MET A 28 -5.35 -7.38 3.66
CA MET A 28 -6.40 -6.36 3.69
C MET A 28 -7.77 -7.03 3.76
N ASN A 29 -8.66 -6.54 4.61
CA ASN A 29 -10.03 -7.03 4.66
C ASN A 29 -10.81 -6.62 3.40
N SER A 30 -11.06 -7.56 2.50
CA SER A 30 -11.77 -7.33 1.23
C SER A 30 -12.46 -8.61 0.78
N LYS A 31 -13.46 -8.49 -0.10
CA LYS A 31 -14.40 -9.57 -0.52
C LYS A 31 -13.74 -10.90 -0.88
N ARG A 32 -12.50 -10.89 -1.36
CA ARG A 32 -11.77 -12.06 -1.89
C ARG A 32 -10.42 -12.29 -1.21
N HIS A 33 -10.06 -11.54 -0.18
CA HIS A 33 -8.79 -11.73 0.52
C HIS A 33 -8.94 -12.72 1.68
N LYS A 34 -7.92 -13.57 1.88
CA LYS A 34 -7.80 -14.39 3.10
C LYS A 34 -7.72 -13.49 4.34
N GLN A 35 -8.00 -14.07 5.51
CA GLN A 35 -7.84 -13.36 6.77
C GLN A 35 -6.36 -13.11 7.09
N GLU A 36 -5.50 -14.10 6.81
CA GLU A 36 -4.05 -14.02 7.07
C GLU A 36 -3.25 -14.59 5.90
N PRO A 37 -2.01 -14.10 5.67
CA PRO A 37 -1.13 -14.67 4.67
C PRO A 37 -0.74 -16.12 4.98
N GLY A 38 -0.56 -16.91 3.95
CA GLY A 38 -0.08 -18.30 4.05
C GLY A 38 0.12 -18.89 2.66
N PRO A 39 0.83 -20.03 2.54
CA PRO A 39 1.02 -20.71 1.26
C PRO A 39 -0.32 -20.98 0.57
N GLU A 40 -0.35 -20.76 -0.75
CA GLU A 40 -1.47 -21.16 -1.61
C GLU A 40 -1.00 -22.34 -2.45
N ASP A 41 -1.36 -23.56 -2.05
CA ASP A 41 -0.99 -24.76 -2.81
C ASP A 41 -1.69 -24.77 -4.19
N GLU A 42 -2.85 -24.10 -4.30
CA GLU A 42 -3.59 -23.84 -5.54
C GLU A 42 -4.13 -22.39 -5.58
N LEU A 43 -3.94 -21.68 -6.70
CA LEU A 43 -4.23 -20.23 -6.81
C LEU A 43 -5.73 -19.88 -6.89
N TYR A 44 -6.61 -20.87 -6.97
CA TYR A 44 -8.06 -20.68 -7.05
C TYR A 44 -8.75 -21.26 -5.81
N GLN A 45 -8.89 -20.44 -4.78
CA GLN A 45 -9.72 -20.78 -3.63
C GLN A 45 -10.85 -19.77 -3.47
N GLU A 46 -12.06 -20.29 -3.23
CA GLU A 46 -13.22 -19.46 -2.93
C GLU A 46 -13.12 -18.98 -1.47
N VAL A 47 -12.93 -17.67 -1.30
CA VAL A 47 -12.82 -17.07 0.03
C VAL A 47 -14.20 -16.65 0.53
N VAL A 48 -14.54 -17.03 1.77
CA VAL A 48 -15.80 -16.64 2.43
C VAL A 48 -15.69 -15.19 2.92
N PRO A 49 -16.57 -14.26 2.49
CA PRO A 49 -16.54 -12.88 2.97
C PRO A 49 -16.94 -12.80 4.45
N ASN A 50 -16.16 -12.11 5.28
CA ASN A 50 -16.39 -12.05 6.74
C ASN A 50 -17.28 -10.88 7.21
N GLY A 51 -18.11 -10.28 6.34
CA GLY A 51 -19.13 -9.28 6.71
C GLY A 51 -18.62 -7.98 7.38
N GLN A 52 -17.32 -7.71 7.37
CA GLN A 52 -16.70 -6.50 7.92
C GLN A 52 -16.59 -5.37 6.87
N GLU A 53 -16.43 -4.11 7.32
CA GLU A 53 -16.18 -2.96 6.43
C GLU A 53 -14.97 -3.21 5.53
N GLU A 54 -15.17 -3.08 4.22
CA GLU A 54 -14.14 -3.33 3.21
C GLU A 54 -13.04 -2.27 3.28
N GLN A 55 -11.81 -2.74 3.46
CA GLN A 55 -10.61 -1.93 3.38
C GLN A 55 -10.16 -1.80 1.92
N ARG A 56 -9.47 -0.69 1.64
CA ARG A 56 -8.75 -0.47 0.37
C ARG A 56 -7.35 0.06 0.64
N VAL A 57 -6.42 -0.23 -0.27
CA VAL A 57 -5.12 0.42 -0.28
C VAL A 57 -5.20 1.78 -0.97
N TRP A 58 -4.30 2.68 -0.57
CA TRP A 58 -4.20 4.03 -1.12
C TRP A 58 -2.75 4.47 -1.13
N GLY A 59 -2.34 5.12 -2.22
CA GLY A 59 -1.02 5.71 -2.35
C GLY A 59 0.13 4.71 -2.31
N VAL A 60 -0.10 3.46 -2.73
CA VAL A 60 0.94 2.42 -2.79
C VAL A 60 2.04 2.88 -3.78
N PRO A 61 3.30 3.08 -3.35
CA PRO A 61 4.33 3.65 -4.21
C PRO A 61 4.82 2.61 -5.21
N LEU A 62 4.30 2.63 -6.44
CA LEU A 62 4.75 1.74 -7.51
C LEU A 62 6.05 2.26 -8.13
N CYS A 63 6.98 1.35 -8.40
CA CYS A 63 8.26 1.70 -9.03
C CYS A 63 8.05 2.32 -10.42
N GLN A 64 8.96 3.24 -10.77
CA GLN A 64 8.91 4.00 -12.02
C GLN A 64 8.72 3.08 -13.24
N GLU A 65 9.57 2.05 -13.37
CA GLU A 65 9.52 1.12 -14.51
C GLU A 65 8.19 0.37 -14.60
N ASP A 66 7.56 0.02 -13.47
CA ASP A 66 6.29 -0.70 -13.44
C ASP A 66 5.11 0.13 -13.99
N CYS A 67 5.09 1.45 -13.70
CA CYS A 67 4.11 2.37 -14.28
C CYS A 67 4.41 2.62 -15.77
N GLU A 68 5.68 2.84 -16.13
CA GLU A 68 6.11 3.09 -17.51
C GLU A 68 5.82 1.90 -18.45
N ASP A 69 6.16 0.68 -18.03
CA ASP A 69 5.96 -0.53 -18.83
C ASP A 69 4.47 -0.84 -19.00
N TRP A 70 3.68 -0.63 -17.94
CA TRP A 70 2.23 -0.78 -18.03
C TRP A 70 1.63 0.22 -19.02
N TRP A 71 2.00 1.49 -18.94
CA TRP A 71 1.53 2.50 -19.87
C TRP A 71 1.94 2.19 -21.30
N ARG A 72 3.21 1.80 -21.52
CA ARG A 72 3.73 1.46 -22.86
C ARG A 72 3.00 0.25 -23.46
N ALA A 73 2.62 -0.73 -22.65
CA ALA A 73 1.85 -1.88 -23.12
C ALA A 73 0.41 -1.51 -23.50
N CYS A 74 -0.16 -0.44 -22.93
CA CYS A 74 -1.56 -0.08 -23.10
C CYS A 74 -1.82 1.19 -23.92
N HIS A 75 -0.82 2.02 -24.22
CA HIS A 75 -1.04 3.40 -24.70
C HIS A 75 -1.89 3.51 -25.98
N SER A 76 -1.89 2.48 -26.84
CA SER A 76 -2.67 2.41 -28.08
C SER A 76 -4.01 1.69 -27.95
N SER A 77 -4.28 1.05 -26.81
CA SER A 77 -5.59 0.46 -26.49
C SER A 77 -6.64 1.54 -26.34
N LEU A 78 -7.92 1.16 -26.27
CA LEU A 78 -9.03 2.10 -26.14
C LEU A 78 -9.68 2.01 -24.75
N THR A 79 -10.08 3.16 -24.22
CA THR A 79 -10.96 3.28 -23.06
C THR A 79 -11.85 4.51 -23.23
N CYS A 80 -12.85 4.66 -22.38
CA CYS A 80 -13.72 5.84 -22.33
C CYS A 80 -13.54 6.62 -21.03
N LYS A 81 -12.72 6.13 -20.08
CA LYS A 81 -12.59 6.69 -18.73
C LYS A 81 -11.17 6.65 -18.20
N SER A 82 -10.84 7.67 -17.41
CA SER A 82 -9.59 7.75 -16.65
C SER A 82 -9.69 7.22 -15.21
N ASN A 83 -10.89 6.87 -14.73
CA ASN A 83 -11.10 6.25 -13.42
C ASN A 83 -12.07 5.08 -13.58
N TRP A 84 -11.59 3.88 -13.26
CA TRP A 84 -12.31 2.62 -13.45
C TRP A 84 -12.92 2.09 -12.16
N LEU A 85 -12.71 2.76 -11.03
CA LEU A 85 -13.31 2.38 -9.75
C LEU A 85 -14.82 2.68 -9.74
N HIS A 86 -15.24 3.81 -10.32
CA HIS A 86 -16.62 4.28 -10.33
C HIS A 86 -17.03 4.93 -11.66
N GLY A 87 -18.32 5.28 -11.79
CA GLY A 87 -18.82 6.05 -12.93
C GLY A 87 -18.99 5.27 -14.24
N TRP A 88 -19.12 3.94 -14.14
CA TRP A 88 -19.55 3.08 -15.24
C TRP A 88 -21.07 3.09 -15.36
N ASP A 89 -21.57 2.88 -16.57
CA ASP A 89 -22.96 2.50 -16.75
C ASP A 89 -23.14 1.00 -16.42
N TRP A 90 -24.16 0.72 -15.62
CA TRP A 90 -24.55 -0.60 -15.12
C TRP A 90 -26.00 -0.93 -15.50
N SER A 91 -26.54 -0.28 -16.53
CA SER A 91 -27.87 -0.57 -17.08
C SER A 91 -27.99 -2.01 -17.59
N GLU A 92 -26.87 -2.62 -17.98
CA GLU A 92 -26.73 -4.03 -18.35
C GLU A 92 -25.93 -4.82 -17.29
N GLU A 93 -25.79 -6.14 -17.47
CA GLU A 93 -25.09 -7.05 -16.55
C GLU A 93 -23.58 -6.74 -16.42
N LYS A 94 -22.99 -6.04 -17.40
CA LYS A 94 -21.56 -5.69 -17.45
C LYS A 94 -21.36 -4.19 -17.31
N LYS A 95 -20.10 -3.77 -17.14
CA LYS A 95 -19.73 -2.35 -17.14
C LYS A 95 -19.71 -1.82 -18.56
N HIS A 96 -20.42 -0.72 -18.82
CA HIS A 96 -20.42 -0.02 -20.10
C HIS A 96 -19.90 1.41 -19.97
N CYS A 97 -19.36 1.94 -21.07
CA CYS A 97 -19.04 3.35 -21.19
C CYS A 97 -20.32 4.19 -21.02
N PRO A 98 -20.31 5.24 -20.18
CA PRO A 98 -21.45 6.13 -20.04
C PRO A 98 -21.86 6.78 -21.37
N ALA A 99 -23.11 7.21 -21.44
CA ALA A 99 -23.61 7.97 -22.60
C ALA A 99 -22.72 9.19 -22.87
N HIS A 100 -22.40 9.41 -24.16
CA HIS A 100 -21.56 10.50 -24.63
C HIS A 100 -20.07 10.46 -24.22
N GLU A 101 -19.57 9.33 -23.69
CA GLU A 101 -18.13 9.10 -23.49
C GLU A 101 -17.58 8.17 -24.58
N PRO A 102 -17.04 8.70 -25.69
CA PRO A 102 -16.52 7.87 -26.79
C PRO A 102 -15.26 7.11 -26.37
N CYS A 103 -15.05 5.94 -26.97
CA CYS A 103 -13.80 5.19 -26.81
C CYS A 103 -12.66 5.92 -27.52
N LEU A 104 -11.67 6.34 -26.75
CA LEU A 104 -10.46 7.02 -27.22
C LEU A 104 -9.20 6.26 -26.78
N PRO A 105 -8.05 6.51 -27.41
CA PRO A 105 -6.79 5.89 -27.01
C PRO A 105 -6.50 6.09 -25.52
N PHE A 106 -5.85 5.11 -24.89
CA PHE A 106 -5.39 5.22 -23.50
C PHE A 106 -4.52 6.46 -23.32
N SER A 107 -3.68 6.82 -24.29
CA SER A 107 -2.88 8.06 -24.25
C SER A 107 -3.71 9.35 -24.19
N TYR A 108 -4.99 9.33 -24.59
CA TYR A 108 -5.90 10.46 -24.41
C TYR A 108 -6.39 10.56 -22.96
N HIS A 109 -6.80 9.43 -22.37
CA HIS A 109 -7.31 9.37 -20.99
C HIS A 109 -6.20 9.39 -19.93
N PHE A 110 -5.00 8.94 -20.31
CA PHE A 110 -3.79 8.82 -19.50
C PHE A 110 -2.59 9.36 -20.29
N PRO A 111 -2.39 10.69 -20.32
CA PRO A 111 -1.31 11.30 -21.10
C PRO A 111 0.10 10.83 -20.72
N THR A 112 0.32 10.50 -19.46
CA THR A 112 1.60 10.03 -18.92
C THR A 112 1.47 8.67 -18.20
N PRO A 113 2.59 7.96 -17.95
CA PRO A 113 2.59 6.78 -17.11
C PRO A 113 1.99 7.01 -15.72
N ASP A 114 2.30 8.14 -15.10
CA ASP A 114 1.78 8.53 -13.78
C ASP A 114 0.26 8.69 -13.82
N ASP A 115 -0.30 9.27 -14.89
CA ASP A 115 -1.74 9.39 -15.07
C ASP A 115 -2.42 8.02 -15.05
N LEU A 116 -1.87 7.03 -15.76
CA LEU A 116 -2.40 5.67 -15.75
C LEU A 116 -2.28 5.07 -14.34
N CYS A 117 -1.08 5.13 -13.77
CA CYS A 117 -0.76 4.49 -12.50
C CYS A 117 -1.66 5.00 -11.36
N GLU A 118 -1.90 6.30 -11.31
CA GLU A 118 -2.64 6.95 -10.22
C GLU A 118 -4.14 6.98 -10.47
N LYS A 119 -4.61 7.28 -11.68
CA LYS A 119 -6.03 7.62 -11.89
C LYS A 119 -6.91 6.39 -12.11
N ILE A 120 -6.41 5.36 -12.79
CA ILE A 120 -7.24 4.24 -13.25
C ILE A 120 -7.93 3.52 -12.09
N TRP A 121 -7.27 3.38 -10.94
CA TRP A 121 -7.82 2.81 -9.71
C TRP A 121 -7.99 3.82 -8.59
N ASN A 122 -8.27 5.10 -8.93
CA ASN A 122 -8.54 6.17 -7.98
C ASN A 122 -7.52 6.23 -6.82
N ASN A 123 -6.27 6.53 -7.16
CA ASN A 123 -5.07 6.62 -6.32
C ASN A 123 -4.83 5.43 -5.37
N THR A 124 -5.27 4.23 -5.77
CA THR A 124 -4.80 2.98 -5.17
C THR A 124 -3.26 2.93 -5.21
N PHE A 125 -2.67 3.33 -6.35
CA PHE A 125 -1.22 3.46 -6.52
C PHE A 125 -0.81 4.93 -6.64
N LYS A 126 0.44 5.21 -6.26
CA LYS A 126 1.14 6.47 -6.48
C LYS A 126 2.38 6.18 -7.33
N ALA A 127 2.64 6.95 -8.38
CA ALA A 127 3.86 6.80 -9.15
C ALA A 127 5.06 7.25 -8.29
N SER A 128 5.99 6.34 -8.03
CA SER A 128 7.21 6.67 -7.30
C SER A 128 8.28 7.13 -8.30
N PRO A 129 9.08 8.17 -7.97
CA PRO A 129 10.27 8.50 -8.76
C PRO A 129 11.40 7.48 -8.58
N GLU A 130 11.25 6.54 -7.63
CA GLU A 130 12.24 5.52 -7.33
C GLU A 130 12.16 4.37 -8.33
N ARG A 131 13.34 3.85 -8.66
CA ARG A 131 13.49 2.73 -9.58
C ARG A 131 13.34 1.39 -8.87
N ARG A 132 13.08 0.35 -9.66
CA ARG A 132 13.10 -1.05 -9.22
C ARG A 132 14.37 -1.38 -8.42
N ASN A 133 14.24 -2.25 -7.42
CA ASN A 133 15.28 -2.65 -6.47
C ASN A 133 15.92 -1.52 -5.61
N SER A 134 15.29 -0.34 -5.53
CA SER A 134 15.75 0.75 -4.64
C SER A 134 15.45 0.53 -3.16
N GLY A 135 14.59 -0.45 -2.84
CA GLY A 135 14.02 -0.62 -1.49
C GLY A 135 12.97 0.44 -1.11
N ARG A 136 12.61 1.34 -2.04
CA ARG A 136 11.73 2.50 -1.77
C ARG A 136 10.42 2.53 -2.56
N CYS A 137 10.15 1.51 -3.38
CA CYS A 137 8.91 1.37 -4.14
C CYS A 137 8.55 -0.11 -4.31
N LEU A 138 7.26 -0.41 -4.42
CA LEU A 138 6.75 -1.75 -4.68
C LEU A 138 6.79 -2.07 -6.18
N GLN A 139 7.17 -3.30 -6.48
CA GLN A 139 7.14 -3.88 -7.81
C GLN A 139 5.87 -4.71 -7.96
N LYS A 140 5.07 -4.42 -8.99
CA LYS A 140 3.84 -5.17 -9.30
C LYS A 140 4.15 -6.55 -9.88
N TRP A 141 5.32 -6.68 -10.51
CA TRP A 141 5.77 -7.89 -11.15
C TRP A 141 7.24 -8.15 -10.80
N PHE A 142 7.59 -9.37 -10.41
CA PHE A 142 8.95 -9.79 -10.11
C PHE A 142 9.07 -11.30 -10.32
N GLU A 143 10.30 -11.76 -10.51
CA GLU A 143 10.61 -13.17 -10.77
C GLU A 143 10.33 -14.02 -9.51
N PRO A 144 9.39 -15.00 -9.55
CA PRO A 144 8.97 -15.75 -8.35
C PRO A 144 10.06 -16.68 -7.80
N THR A 145 11.08 -17.03 -8.61
CA THR A 145 12.22 -17.83 -8.14
C THR A 145 13.20 -17.03 -7.28
N LEU A 146 13.11 -15.70 -7.28
CA LEU A 146 13.88 -14.81 -6.42
C LEU A 146 13.06 -14.39 -5.19
N SER A 147 13.76 -13.88 -4.17
CA SER A 147 13.10 -13.32 -2.99
C SER A 147 12.17 -12.16 -3.37
N ASN A 148 11.01 -12.06 -2.71
CA ASN A 148 10.04 -10.99 -2.94
C ASN A 148 10.64 -9.63 -2.53
N PRO A 149 10.91 -8.71 -3.47
CA PRO A 149 11.56 -7.44 -3.19
C PRO A 149 10.65 -6.45 -2.42
N ASN A 150 9.34 -6.71 -2.38
CA ASN A 150 8.38 -5.86 -1.68
C ASN A 150 8.42 -6.05 -0.16
N VAL A 151 9.06 -7.11 0.36
CA VAL A 151 9.20 -7.34 1.81
C VAL A 151 10.04 -6.24 2.45
N GLU A 152 11.18 -5.91 1.85
CA GLU A 152 12.05 -4.83 2.35
C GLU A 152 11.38 -3.45 2.27
N VAL A 153 10.61 -3.22 1.20
CA VAL A 153 9.87 -1.98 1.00
C VAL A 153 8.80 -1.82 2.09
N ALA A 154 8.03 -2.88 2.36
CA ALA A 154 7.02 -2.86 3.42
C ALA A 154 7.66 -2.58 4.79
N LEU A 155 8.80 -3.21 5.09
CA LEU A 155 9.58 -2.96 6.31
C LEU A 155 10.04 -1.51 6.41
N HIS A 156 10.53 -0.92 5.31
CA HIS A 156 10.98 0.48 5.26
C HIS A 156 9.86 1.46 5.62
N PHE A 157 8.67 1.29 5.01
CA PHE A 157 7.53 2.17 5.27
C PHE A 157 6.90 1.94 6.65
N ALA A 158 6.82 0.69 7.13
CA ALA A 158 6.34 0.38 8.48
C ALA A 158 7.24 0.99 9.56
N GLY A 159 8.57 0.91 9.40
CA GLY A 159 9.53 1.54 10.32
C GLY A 159 9.46 3.06 10.30
N SER A 160 9.29 3.67 9.11
CA SER A 160 9.18 5.13 8.97
C SER A 160 7.90 5.71 9.57
N ALA A 161 6.80 4.95 9.55
CA ALA A 161 5.55 5.33 10.21
C ALA A 161 5.66 5.39 11.75
N LEU A 162 6.63 4.69 12.34
CA LEU A 162 6.90 4.68 13.78
C LEU A 162 7.84 5.81 14.26
N ALA A 163 8.70 6.36 13.38
CA ALA A 163 9.68 7.39 13.76
C ALA A 163 9.07 8.70 14.33
N PRO A 164 7.90 9.20 13.85
CA PRO A 164 7.23 10.33 14.46
C PRO A 164 6.81 10.08 15.92
N GLN A 165 6.48 8.83 16.28
CA GLN A 165 6.01 8.48 17.63
C GLN A 165 7.14 8.51 18.68
N LEU A 166 8.38 8.20 18.29
CA LEU A 166 9.57 8.32 19.14
C LEU A 166 10.06 9.76 19.30
N SER A 167 9.71 10.65 18.37
CA SER A 167 10.17 12.03 18.37
C SER A 167 9.46 12.90 19.42
N TYR A 168 8.21 12.57 19.77
CA TYR A 168 7.42 13.29 20.78
C TYR A 168 7.71 12.87 22.23
N THR A 169 8.43 11.77 22.47
CA THR A 169 8.70 11.28 23.84
C THR A 169 10.01 11.82 24.43
N LEU A 170 10.94 12.28 23.60
CA LEU A 170 12.23 12.86 24.01
C LEU A 170 12.13 14.20 24.78
N PRO A 171 11.27 15.17 24.42
CA PRO A 171 11.17 16.42 25.19
C PRO A 171 10.41 16.24 26.52
N ALA A 172 9.50 15.26 26.62
CA ALA A 172 8.75 15.01 27.85
C ALA A 172 9.64 14.47 29.00
N PHE A 173 10.68 13.69 28.67
CA PHE A 173 11.65 13.21 29.65
C PHE A 173 12.56 14.32 30.19
N SER A 174 12.91 15.32 29.36
CA SER A 174 13.76 16.44 29.78
C SER A 174 13.08 17.41 30.73
N LEU A 175 11.75 17.57 30.63
CA LEU A 175 10.99 18.39 31.59
C LEU A 175 10.82 17.69 32.94
N CYS A 176 10.63 16.37 32.99
CA CYS A 176 10.47 15.64 34.26
C CYS A 176 11.75 15.58 35.11
N LEU A 177 12.93 15.61 34.48
CA LEU A 177 14.22 15.62 35.17
C LEU A 177 14.59 16.99 35.79
N LEU A 178 13.92 18.08 35.38
CA LEU A 178 14.11 19.42 35.95
C LEU A 178 13.22 19.70 37.17
N PHE A 179 12.25 18.84 37.47
CA PHE A 179 11.29 19.01 38.58
C PHE A 179 11.43 17.96 39.71
N HIS A 180 12.47 17.13 39.70
CA HIS A 180 12.82 16.29 40.84
C HIS A 180 13.97 16.93 41.65
N PRO A 181 13.74 17.43 42.88
CA PRO A 181 14.81 17.82 43.79
C PRO A 181 15.62 16.62 44.31
#